data_AF-A0A7J7JWE2-F1
#
_entry.id   AF-A0A7J7JWE2-F1
#
_cell.length_a   1.000
_cell.length_b   1.000
_cell.length_c   1.000
_cell.angle_alpha   90.00
_cell.angle_beta   90.00
_cell.angle_gamma   90.00
#
_symmetry.space_group_name_H-M   'P 1'
#
loop_
_entity.id
_entity.type
_entity.pdbx_description
1 polymer ?
#
loop_
_entity_poly.entity_id
_entity_poly.type
_entity_poly.pdbx_seq_one_letter_code
_entity_poly.pdbx_strand_id
1 'polypeptide(L)'
;MSHRTRRAQGDEFLSESLPRLLSKIYKTYSDRDMKVLEFLQPEELRQKIDFSLPEDPVDNRVLESLAEQVIHYSVKTGHPYFFNQLFNGVDAFSLSGSIINEALNSSAYTYELGPVITLIEQEIIEKFSTEYIGYRKITQKYVENLEKFPALWDSRSKVYSNKDAKKRIWADLATLVGILAEELQIFHKPIELTFQRSTKGALISCLELVERSATKNIPFYEQTLFLLPTLKARSLHSNLIAKDRNQNENCEDGNSQGDPPQPSP
;
A
#
# COMPACT_ATOMS: atom_id res chain seq x y z
N MET A 1 -26.87 14.00 36.38
CA MET A 1 -27.31 12.69 35.86
C MET A 1 -26.28 11.61 36.22
N SER A 2 -26.67 10.44 36.73
CA SER A 2 -25.69 9.40 37.12
C SER A 2 -25.05 8.72 35.89
N HIS A 3 -23.80 8.27 36.00
CA HIS A 3 -23.10 7.57 34.90
C HIS A 3 -23.88 6.38 34.33
N ARG A 4 -24.62 5.65 35.18
CA ARG A 4 -25.46 4.51 34.76
C ARG A 4 -26.63 4.94 33.88
N THR A 5 -27.25 6.08 34.19
CA THR A 5 -28.40 6.59 33.42
C THR A 5 -27.96 7.06 32.04
N ARG A 6 -26.79 7.72 31.94
CA ARG A 6 -26.22 8.15 30.65
C ARG A 6 -25.88 6.96 29.74
N ARG A 7 -25.33 5.89 30.31
CA ARG A 7 -25.02 4.68 29.57
C ARG A 7 -26.28 4.01 29.02
N ALA A 8 -27.32 3.88 29.86
CA ALA A 8 -28.59 3.30 29.42
C ALA A 8 -29.26 4.11 28.30
N GLN A 9 -29.22 5.44 28.35
CA GLN A 9 -29.70 6.29 27.25
C GLN A 9 -28.90 6.10 25.96
N GLY A 10 -27.56 6.02 26.06
CA GLY A 10 -26.71 5.74 24.90
C GLY A 10 -26.99 4.37 24.29
N ASP A 11 -27.13 3.34 25.13
CA ASP A 11 -27.42 1.97 24.69
C ASP A 11 -28.76 1.92 23.93
N GLU A 12 -29.82 2.56 24.46
CA GLU A 12 -31.11 2.69 23.79
C GLU A 12 -31.00 3.40 22.44
N PHE A 13 -30.28 4.51 22.37
CA PHE A 13 -30.11 5.27 21.13
C PHE A 13 -29.40 4.44 20.05
N LEU A 14 -28.37 3.69 20.44
CA LEU A 14 -27.63 2.81 19.53
C LEU A 14 -28.46 1.62 19.05
N SER A 15 -29.28 1.02 19.92
CA SER A 15 -30.07 -0.16 19.56
C SER A 15 -31.35 0.17 18.77
N GLU A 16 -31.97 1.31 19.07
CA GLU A 16 -33.30 1.65 18.55
C GLU A 16 -33.25 2.78 17.52
N SER A 17 -32.62 3.90 17.86
CA SER A 17 -32.73 5.14 17.09
C SER A 17 -31.80 5.15 15.89
N LEU A 18 -30.53 4.77 16.09
CA LEU A 18 -29.52 4.75 15.03
C LEU A 18 -29.91 3.84 13.85
N PRO A 19 -30.37 2.59 14.04
CA PRO A 19 -30.78 1.74 12.92
C PRO A 19 -31.94 2.32 12.11
N ARG A 20 -32.90 2.97 12.78
CA ARG A 20 -34.02 3.67 12.11
C ARG A 20 -33.51 4.84 11.26
N LEU A 21 -32.63 5.67 11.82
CA LEU A 21 -32.05 6.82 11.11
C LEU A 21 -31.21 6.36 9.90
N LEU A 22 -30.37 5.34 10.06
CA LEU A 22 -29.59 4.76 8.96
C LEU A 22 -30.49 4.20 7.86
N SER A 23 -31.55 3.46 8.24
CA SER A 23 -32.54 2.96 7.28
C SER A 23 -33.22 4.10 6.52
N LYS A 24 -33.58 5.18 7.21
CA LYS A 24 -34.16 6.38 6.60
C LYS A 24 -33.21 7.02 5.59
N ILE A 25 -31.95 7.25 5.97
CA ILE A 25 -30.90 7.80 5.09
C ILE A 25 -30.73 6.92 3.85
N TYR A 26 -30.56 5.61 4.04
CA TYR A 26 -30.31 4.70 2.93
C TYR A 26 -31.48 4.64 1.94
N LYS A 27 -32.72 4.66 2.44
CA LYS A 27 -33.93 4.74 1.59
C LYS A 27 -33.97 6.02 0.74
N THR A 28 -33.47 7.15 1.26
CA THR A 28 -33.43 8.41 0.50
C THR A 28 -32.58 8.32 -0.78
N TYR A 29 -31.61 7.39 -0.84
CA TYR A 29 -30.75 7.22 -2.01
C TYR A 29 -31.41 6.43 -3.14
N SER A 30 -32.50 5.72 -2.88
CA SER A 30 -33.25 4.97 -3.90
C SER A 30 -34.50 5.70 -4.38
N ASP A 31 -34.95 6.71 -3.63
CA ASP A 31 -36.16 7.48 -3.92
C ASP A 31 -35.81 8.64 -4.87
N ARG A 32 -36.27 8.55 -6.12
CA ARG A 32 -36.02 9.54 -7.17
C ARG A 32 -36.95 10.74 -7.11
N ASP A 33 -38.06 10.63 -6.38
CA ASP A 33 -39.05 11.70 -6.25
C ASP A 33 -38.67 12.67 -5.12
N MET A 34 -37.72 12.27 -4.26
CA MET A 34 -37.13 13.11 -3.23
C MET A 34 -36.19 14.19 -3.81
N LYS A 35 -36.13 15.33 -3.13
CA LYS A 35 -35.15 16.36 -3.48
C LYS A 35 -33.74 15.93 -3.10
N VAL A 36 -32.77 16.24 -3.97
CA VAL A 36 -31.33 16.08 -3.69
C VAL A 36 -30.90 16.96 -2.50
N LEU A 37 -31.53 18.12 -2.33
CA LEU A 37 -31.29 19.06 -1.25
C LEU A 37 -32.54 19.91 -1.01
N GLU A 38 -32.96 20.02 0.24
CA GLU A 38 -33.89 21.06 0.69
C GLU A 38 -33.07 22.32 0.99
N PHE A 39 -32.82 23.11 -0.06
CA PHE A 39 -31.92 24.26 0.03
C PHE A 39 -32.54 25.40 0.85
N LEU A 40 -31.76 25.91 1.80
CA LEU A 40 -32.04 27.08 2.60
C LEU A 40 -30.78 27.94 2.69
N GLN A 41 -30.94 29.25 2.73
CA GLN A 41 -29.82 30.15 3.06
C GLN A 41 -29.39 29.94 4.52
N PRO A 42 -28.14 30.27 4.90
CA PRO A 42 -27.64 30.04 6.26
C PRO A 42 -28.53 30.64 7.36
N GLU A 43 -29.04 31.85 7.16
CA GLU A 43 -29.93 32.54 8.11
C GLU A 43 -31.27 31.81 8.26
N GLU A 44 -31.82 31.28 7.17
CA GLU A 44 -33.06 30.50 7.18
C GLU A 44 -32.85 29.15 7.86
N LEU A 45 -31.72 28.48 7.60
CA LEU A 45 -31.39 27.20 8.23
C LEU A 45 -31.19 27.32 9.74
N ARG A 46 -30.57 28.42 10.21
CA ARG A 46 -30.43 28.74 11.64
C ARG A 46 -31.76 29.00 12.34
N GLN A 47 -32.81 29.34 11.60
CA GLN A 47 -34.17 29.45 12.14
C GLN A 47 -34.89 28.09 12.19
N LYS A 48 -34.39 27.09 11.45
CA LYS A 48 -34.98 25.74 11.40
C LYS A 48 -34.33 24.78 12.39
N ILE A 49 -33.01 24.84 12.53
CA ILE A 49 -32.23 23.98 13.42
C ILE A 49 -31.63 24.85 14.52
N ASP A 50 -31.82 24.44 15.77
CA ASP A 50 -31.09 25.02 16.89
C ASP A 50 -29.66 24.47 16.92
N PHE A 51 -28.69 25.33 16.61
CA PHE A 51 -27.26 25.01 16.62
C PHE A 51 -26.58 25.37 17.94
N SER A 52 -27.32 25.84 18.95
CA SER A 52 -26.76 26.15 20.26
C SER A 52 -26.36 24.86 21.00
N LEU A 53 -25.32 24.95 21.83
CA LEU A 53 -24.90 23.86 22.70
C LEU A 53 -25.49 24.12 24.09
N PRO A 54 -26.48 23.32 24.54
CA PRO A 54 -27.08 23.51 25.85
C PRO A 54 -26.08 23.18 26.96
N GLU A 55 -26.17 23.90 28.08
CA GLU A 55 -25.36 23.61 29.28
C GLU A 55 -25.75 22.27 29.92
N ASP A 56 -27.05 21.95 29.86
CA ASP A 56 -27.60 20.72 30.40
C ASP A 56 -27.76 19.61 29.34
N PRO A 57 -27.64 18.33 29.73
CA PRO A 57 -27.91 17.21 28.84
C PRO A 57 -29.36 17.20 28.34
N VAL A 58 -29.55 16.84 27.07
CA VAL A 58 -30.86 16.63 26.46
C VAL A 58 -31.23 15.15 26.44
N ASP A 59 -32.51 14.85 26.26
CA ASP A 59 -33.00 13.48 26.12
C ASP A 59 -32.81 12.92 24.70
N ASN A 60 -32.97 11.60 24.57
CA ASN A 60 -32.85 10.90 23.28
C ASN A 60 -33.86 11.40 22.24
N ARG A 61 -35.04 11.88 22.63
CA ARG A 61 -36.07 12.34 21.68
C ARG A 61 -35.66 13.65 21.03
N VAL A 62 -35.05 14.55 21.80
CA VAL A 62 -34.46 15.79 21.29
C VAL A 62 -33.30 15.47 20.35
N LEU A 63 -32.41 14.54 20.72
CA LEU A 63 -31.31 14.10 19.86
C LEU A 63 -31.80 13.47 18.55
N GLU A 64 -32.83 12.62 18.61
CA GLU A 64 -33.47 12.04 17.42
C GLU A 64 -34.04 13.13 16.52
N SER A 65 -34.81 14.07 17.07
CA SER A 65 -35.37 15.19 16.31
C SER A 65 -34.28 16.03 15.63
N LEU A 66 -33.20 16.33 16.34
CA LEU A 66 -32.06 17.05 15.76
C LEU A 66 -31.39 16.24 14.64
N ALA A 67 -31.15 14.95 14.85
CA ALA A 67 -30.59 14.07 13.83
C ALA A 67 -31.48 14.00 12.58
N GLU A 68 -32.81 13.94 12.75
CA GLU A 68 -33.75 13.95 11.63
C GLU A 68 -33.72 15.26 10.84
N GLN A 69 -33.58 16.40 11.52
CA GLN A 69 -33.44 17.69 10.86
C GLN A 69 -32.10 17.80 10.11
N VAL A 70 -31.00 17.37 10.74
CA VAL A 70 -29.68 17.30 10.10
C VAL A 70 -29.75 16.45 8.86
N ILE A 71 -30.37 15.26 8.93
CA ILE A 71 -30.62 14.43 7.77
C ILE A 71 -31.42 15.25 6.76
N HIS A 72 -32.63 15.71 7.08
CA HIS A 72 -33.53 16.39 6.13
C HIS A 72 -32.87 17.51 5.31
N TYR A 73 -32.15 18.42 5.97
CA TYR A 73 -31.53 19.58 5.32
C TYR A 73 -30.12 19.32 4.76
N SER A 74 -29.54 18.13 4.98
CA SER A 74 -28.26 17.76 4.37
C SER A 74 -28.43 17.28 2.93
N VAL A 75 -27.45 17.62 2.08
CA VAL A 75 -27.35 17.16 0.69
C VAL A 75 -27.34 15.64 0.63
N LYS A 76 -28.14 15.06 -0.26
CA LYS A 76 -28.20 13.61 -0.52
C LYS A 76 -27.15 13.22 -1.55
N THR A 77 -25.90 13.09 -1.11
CA THR A 77 -24.78 12.73 -2.01
C THR A 77 -24.91 11.34 -2.62
N GLY A 78 -25.70 10.45 -2.01
CA GLY A 78 -26.04 9.14 -2.57
C GLY A 78 -27.22 9.15 -3.55
N HIS A 79 -27.87 10.29 -3.78
CA HIS A 79 -29.04 10.38 -4.65
C HIS A 79 -28.67 10.18 -6.13
N PRO A 80 -29.46 9.45 -6.94
CA PRO A 80 -29.10 9.14 -8.33
C PRO A 80 -28.87 10.36 -9.22
N TYR A 81 -29.47 11.50 -8.86
CA TYR A 81 -29.33 12.79 -9.56
C TYR A 81 -28.31 13.76 -8.93
N PHE A 82 -27.46 13.30 -8.02
CA PHE A 82 -26.36 14.11 -7.49
C PHE A 82 -25.11 14.02 -8.39
N PHE A 83 -24.82 15.08 -9.15
CA PHE A 83 -23.68 15.13 -10.09
C PHE A 83 -22.68 16.25 -9.80
N ASN A 84 -22.73 16.82 -8.59
CA ASN A 84 -21.95 18.01 -8.26
C ASN A 84 -20.45 17.73 -8.03
N GLN A 85 -20.08 16.48 -7.75
CA GLN A 85 -18.73 16.10 -7.32
C GLN A 85 -18.21 14.89 -8.11
N LEU A 86 -16.91 14.60 -7.97
CA LEU A 86 -16.25 13.41 -8.54
C LEU A 86 -16.60 12.10 -7.80
N PHE A 87 -17.62 12.12 -6.94
CA PHE A 87 -18.18 10.96 -6.26
C PHE A 87 -19.71 11.07 -6.22
N ASN A 88 -20.39 9.93 -6.25
CA ASN A 88 -21.84 9.80 -6.15
C ASN A 88 -22.18 8.37 -5.70
N GLY A 89 -23.35 8.21 -5.09
CA GLY A 89 -23.89 6.93 -4.67
C GLY A 89 -23.37 6.51 -3.30
N VAL A 90 -24.04 5.51 -2.75
CA VAL A 90 -23.62 4.86 -1.50
C VAL A 90 -23.68 3.36 -1.69
N ASP A 91 -22.52 2.73 -1.56
CA ASP A 91 -22.40 1.27 -1.53
C ASP A 91 -22.72 0.76 -0.11
N ALA A 92 -23.63 -0.22 -0.03
CA ALA A 92 -24.11 -0.73 1.26
C ALA A 92 -23.02 -1.44 2.06
N PHE A 93 -22.11 -2.14 1.38
CA PHE A 93 -21.02 -2.87 2.03
C PHE A 93 -19.97 -1.91 2.58
N SER A 94 -19.63 -0.89 1.80
CA SER A 94 -18.72 0.19 2.20
C SER A 94 -19.26 0.95 3.41
N LEU A 95 -20.55 1.34 3.38
CA LEU A 95 -21.20 1.99 4.53
C LEU A 95 -21.18 1.10 5.78
N SER A 96 -21.49 -0.19 5.61
CA SER A 96 -21.45 -1.15 6.72
C SER A 96 -20.05 -1.28 7.30
N GLY A 97 -19.02 -1.35 6.44
CA GLY A 97 -17.62 -1.35 6.85
C GLY A 97 -17.22 -0.09 7.61
N SER A 98 -17.66 1.10 7.16
CA SER A 98 -17.41 2.36 7.88
C SER A 98 -18.06 2.38 9.25
N ILE A 99 -19.30 1.90 9.39
CA ILE A 99 -19.99 1.83 10.69
C ILE A 99 -19.26 0.87 11.64
N ILE A 100 -18.84 -0.30 11.16
CA ILE A 100 -18.06 -1.27 11.96
C ILE A 100 -16.73 -0.63 12.39
N ASN A 101 -16.02 0.03 11.47
CA ASN A 101 -14.75 0.67 11.76
C ASN A 101 -14.88 1.76 12.82
N GLU A 102 -15.92 2.60 12.71
CA GLU A 102 -16.21 3.64 13.71
C GLU A 102 -16.59 3.04 15.06
N ALA A 103 -17.39 1.96 15.08
CA ALA A 103 -17.77 1.26 16.30
C ALA A 103 -16.59 0.58 17.01
N LEU A 104 -15.59 0.12 16.25
CA LEU A 104 -14.35 -0.42 16.82
C LEU A 104 -13.49 0.67 17.47
N ASN A 105 -13.64 1.93 17.06
CA ASN A 105 -12.80 3.06 17.49
C ASN A 105 -11.30 2.70 17.47
N SER A 106 -10.89 1.95 16.44
CA SER A 106 -9.54 1.43 16.29
C SER A 106 -8.65 2.44 15.57
N SER A 107 -7.33 2.28 15.72
CA SER A 107 -6.33 3.11 15.06
C SER A 107 -5.33 2.23 14.34
N ALA A 108 -5.09 2.51 13.06
CA ALA A 108 -4.10 1.84 12.22
C ALA A 108 -2.66 2.34 12.49
N TYR A 109 -2.37 2.85 13.70
CA TYR A 109 -1.06 3.42 14.04
C TYR A 109 0.01 2.34 14.26
N THR A 110 -0.34 1.24 14.94
CA THR A 110 0.55 0.10 15.16
C THR A 110 -0.23 -1.21 15.03
N TYR A 111 0.49 -2.29 14.73
CA TYR A 111 -0.11 -3.62 14.67
C TYR A 111 -0.77 -4.04 15.99
N GLU A 112 -0.25 -3.58 17.14
CA GLU A 112 -0.83 -3.87 18.45
C GLU A 112 -2.23 -3.25 18.62
N LEU A 113 -2.46 -2.05 18.08
CA LEU A 113 -3.72 -1.31 18.23
C LEU A 113 -4.75 -1.61 17.14
N GLY A 114 -4.32 -2.10 15.97
CA GLY A 114 -5.18 -2.36 14.82
C GLY A 114 -4.81 -3.61 14.02
N PRO A 115 -4.59 -4.79 14.64
CA PRO A 115 -4.00 -5.95 13.97
C PRO A 115 -4.79 -6.41 12.75
N VAL A 116 -6.13 -6.41 12.85
CA VAL A 116 -7.00 -6.85 11.76
C VAL A 116 -7.01 -5.84 10.61
N ILE A 117 -7.12 -4.54 10.91
CA ILE A 117 -7.15 -3.47 9.90
C ILE A 117 -5.81 -3.42 9.15
N THR A 118 -4.68 -3.57 9.86
CA THR A 118 -3.35 -3.63 9.23
C THR A 118 -3.24 -4.76 8.21
N LEU A 119 -3.73 -5.97 8.53
CA LEU A 119 -3.68 -7.09 7.58
C LEU A 119 -4.62 -6.88 6.39
N ILE A 120 -5.81 -6.30 6.60
CA ILE A 120 -6.73 -5.94 5.52
C ILE A 120 -6.09 -4.91 4.59
N GLU A 121 -5.49 -3.85 5.14
CA GLU A 121 -4.81 -2.80 4.37
C GLU A 121 -3.66 -3.38 3.55
N GLN A 122 -2.84 -4.25 4.16
CA GLN A 122 -1.75 -4.93 3.48
C GLN A 122 -2.24 -5.73 2.26
N GLU A 123 -3.31 -6.52 2.42
CA GLU A 123 -3.89 -7.31 1.32
C GLU A 123 -4.43 -6.41 0.20
N ILE A 124 -5.12 -5.31 0.54
CA ILE A 124 -5.64 -4.36 -0.45
C ILE A 124 -4.50 -3.70 -1.22
N ILE A 125 -3.45 -3.24 -0.53
CA ILE A 125 -2.28 -2.62 -1.16
C ILE A 125 -1.55 -3.62 -2.05
N GLU A 126 -1.34 -4.85 -1.59
CA GLU A 126 -0.67 -5.89 -2.37
C GLU A 126 -1.46 -6.19 -3.65
N LYS A 127 -2.77 -6.39 -3.53
CA LYS A 127 -3.63 -6.64 -4.68
C LYS A 127 -3.66 -5.47 -5.66
N PHE A 128 -3.84 -4.24 -5.18
CA PHE A 128 -3.85 -3.04 -6.01
C PHE A 128 -2.52 -2.85 -6.75
N SER A 129 -1.41 -2.99 -6.03
CA SER A 129 -0.06 -2.83 -6.55
C SER A 129 0.30 -3.90 -7.59
N THR A 130 -0.05 -5.16 -7.32
CA THR A 130 0.41 -6.29 -8.14
C THR A 130 -0.52 -6.61 -9.32
N GLU A 131 -1.83 -6.51 -9.14
CA GLU A 131 -2.81 -6.90 -10.16
C GLU A 131 -3.25 -5.72 -11.03
N TYR A 132 -3.59 -4.58 -10.41
CA TYR A 132 -4.16 -3.44 -11.13
C TYR A 132 -3.07 -2.52 -11.70
N ILE A 133 -2.09 -2.12 -10.89
CA ILE A 133 -0.96 -1.35 -11.39
C ILE A 133 0.04 -2.25 -12.14
N GLY A 134 0.22 -3.49 -11.68
CA GLY A 134 1.13 -4.44 -12.31
C GLY A 134 2.59 -4.29 -11.88
N TYR A 135 2.86 -3.70 -10.70
CA TYR A 135 4.22 -3.48 -10.21
C TYR A 135 5.06 -4.75 -10.18
N ARG A 136 4.48 -5.92 -9.87
CA ARG A 136 5.19 -7.20 -9.95
C ARG A 136 5.83 -7.45 -11.32
N LYS A 137 5.08 -7.23 -12.40
CA LYS A 137 5.56 -7.45 -13.77
C LYS A 137 6.61 -6.40 -14.15
N ILE A 138 6.41 -5.15 -13.74
CA ILE A 138 7.35 -4.04 -13.94
C ILE A 138 8.68 -4.35 -13.24
N THR A 139 8.64 -4.75 -11.96
CA THR A 139 9.83 -5.12 -11.19
C THR A 139 10.56 -6.31 -11.80
N GLN A 140 9.85 -7.36 -12.24
CA GLN A 140 10.47 -8.51 -12.90
C GLN A 140 11.22 -8.10 -14.18
N LYS A 141 10.57 -7.37 -15.09
CA LYS A 141 11.21 -6.85 -16.30
C LYS A 141 12.39 -5.96 -15.98
N TYR A 142 12.29 -5.13 -14.95
CA TYR A 142 13.37 -4.27 -14.52
C TYR A 142 14.59 -5.09 -14.08
N VAL A 143 14.42 -6.07 -13.19
CA VAL A 143 15.51 -6.92 -12.70
C VAL A 143 16.17 -7.69 -13.85
N GLU A 144 15.38 -8.30 -14.74
CA GLU A 144 15.89 -9.05 -15.91
C GLU A 144 16.70 -8.19 -16.88
N ASN A 145 16.37 -6.90 -17.00
CA ASN A 145 17.05 -5.98 -17.92
C ASN A 145 18.15 -5.16 -17.25
N LEU A 146 18.13 -4.97 -15.93
CA LEU A 146 19.14 -4.20 -15.20
C LEU A 146 20.55 -4.78 -15.36
N GLU A 147 20.68 -6.11 -15.44
CA GLU A 147 21.96 -6.79 -15.67
C GLU A 147 22.64 -6.36 -16.98
N LYS A 148 21.85 -5.97 -17.99
CA LYS A 148 22.35 -5.53 -19.30
C LYS A 148 23.01 -4.15 -19.24
N PHE A 149 22.79 -3.40 -18.16
CA PHE A 149 23.24 -2.02 -18.02
C PHE A 149 24.13 -1.82 -16.78
N PRO A 150 25.37 -2.36 -16.80
CA PRO A 150 26.29 -2.27 -15.65
C PRO A 150 26.67 -0.83 -15.27
N ALA A 151 26.51 0.15 -16.18
CA ALA A 151 26.75 1.56 -15.84
C ALA A 151 25.80 2.12 -14.76
N LEU A 152 24.66 1.47 -14.50
CA LEU A 152 23.72 1.90 -13.47
C LEU A 152 24.07 1.39 -12.07
N TRP A 153 24.88 0.33 -11.96
CA TRP A 153 25.09 -0.37 -10.69
C TRP A 153 26.52 -0.87 -10.42
N ASP A 154 27.41 -0.88 -11.42
CA ASP A 154 28.82 -1.25 -11.28
C ASP A 154 29.71 -0.02 -11.47
N SER A 155 30.34 0.43 -10.39
CA SER A 155 31.27 1.57 -10.39
C SER A 155 32.51 1.35 -11.25
N ARG A 156 32.81 0.09 -11.61
CA ARG A 156 33.93 -0.27 -12.50
C ARG A 156 33.57 -0.15 -13.98
N SER A 157 32.29 0.07 -14.31
CA SER A 157 31.88 0.32 -15.68
C SER A 157 32.53 1.60 -16.19
N LYS A 158 33.16 1.54 -17.37
CA LYS A 158 33.82 2.70 -18.02
C LYS A 158 32.89 3.90 -18.19
N VAL A 159 31.59 3.64 -18.23
CA VAL A 159 30.54 4.63 -18.50
C VAL A 159 29.81 5.06 -17.22
N TYR A 160 30.21 4.54 -16.05
CA TYR A 160 29.55 4.80 -14.77
C TYR A 160 29.53 6.28 -14.38
N SER A 161 30.62 7.02 -14.63
CA SER A 161 30.71 8.44 -14.27
C SER A 161 30.13 9.39 -15.33
N ASN A 162 29.69 8.87 -16.48
CA ASN A 162 29.19 9.69 -17.60
C ASN A 162 27.67 9.92 -17.47
N LYS A 163 27.28 11.17 -17.15
CA LYS A 163 25.88 11.56 -16.94
C LYS A 163 25.03 11.46 -18.21
N ASP A 164 25.55 11.87 -19.36
CA ASP A 164 24.80 11.85 -20.62
C ASP A 164 24.54 10.42 -21.11
N ALA A 165 25.52 9.54 -20.93
CA ALA A 165 25.37 8.13 -21.22
C ALA A 165 24.37 7.44 -20.28
N LYS A 166 24.41 7.76 -18.97
CA LYS A 166 23.41 7.27 -18.01
C LYS A 166 21.99 7.70 -18.38
N LYS A 167 21.80 8.93 -18.87
CA LYS A 167 20.47 9.39 -19.32
C LYS A 167 19.92 8.54 -20.48
N ARG A 168 20.77 8.17 -21.44
CA ARG A 168 20.38 7.28 -22.56
C ARG A 168 20.06 5.87 -22.07
N ILE A 169 20.93 5.32 -21.20
CA ILE A 169 20.74 4.00 -20.59
C ILE A 169 19.43 3.93 -19.80
N TRP A 170 19.07 5.00 -19.08
CA TRP A 170 17.78 5.08 -18.38
C TRP A 170 16.61 5.04 -19.36
N ALA A 171 16.68 5.75 -20.49
CA ALA A 171 15.64 5.71 -21.51
C ALA A 171 15.51 4.33 -22.17
N ASP A 172 16.64 3.67 -22.45
CA ASP A 172 16.65 2.33 -23.04
C ASP A 172 16.06 1.28 -22.07
N LEU A 173 16.46 1.34 -20.80
CA LEU A 173 15.92 0.45 -19.76
C LEU A 173 14.42 0.71 -19.52
N ALA A 174 14.01 1.98 -19.47
CA ALA A 174 12.60 2.36 -19.33
C ALA A 174 11.74 1.81 -20.47
N THR A 175 12.25 1.86 -21.70
CA THR A 175 11.60 1.28 -22.89
C THR A 175 11.42 -0.23 -22.78
N LEU A 176 12.43 -0.95 -22.27
CA LEU A 176 12.38 -2.40 -22.06
C LEU A 176 11.40 -2.81 -20.95
N VAL A 177 11.30 -2.00 -19.89
CA VAL A 177 10.40 -2.23 -18.76
C VAL A 177 8.96 -1.85 -19.13
N GLY A 178 8.79 -0.81 -19.95
CA GLY A 178 7.49 -0.27 -20.37
C GLY A 178 6.93 0.78 -19.42
N ILE A 179 7.78 1.59 -18.78
CA ILE A 179 7.40 2.72 -17.90
C ILE A 179 8.21 3.97 -18.24
N LEU A 180 7.89 5.12 -17.65
CA LEU A 180 8.66 6.35 -17.88
C LEU A 180 10.03 6.27 -17.20
N ALA A 181 11.04 6.91 -17.81
CA ALA A 181 12.41 6.89 -17.30
C ALA A 181 12.54 7.58 -15.94
N GLU A 182 11.72 8.60 -15.67
CA GLU A 182 11.64 9.32 -14.41
C GLU A 182 11.07 8.42 -13.31
N GLU A 183 9.98 7.70 -13.60
CA GLU A 183 9.37 6.73 -12.68
C GLU A 183 10.36 5.61 -12.35
N LEU A 184 11.04 5.09 -13.37
CA LEU A 184 12.04 4.04 -13.21
C LEU A 184 13.21 4.47 -12.32
N GLN A 185 13.67 5.72 -12.44
CA GLN A 185 14.71 6.28 -11.57
C GLN A 185 14.24 6.40 -10.12
N ILE A 186 12.97 6.75 -9.90
CA ILE A 186 12.36 6.76 -8.55
C ILE A 186 12.35 5.33 -7.98
N PHE A 187 11.97 4.32 -8.77
CA PHE A 187 12.05 2.91 -8.35
C PHE A 187 13.48 2.43 -8.07
N HIS A 188 14.47 2.92 -8.81
CA HIS A 188 15.88 2.54 -8.62
C HIS A 188 16.50 3.15 -7.36
N LYS A 189 16.10 4.36 -6.97
CA LYS A 189 16.77 5.12 -5.92
C LYS A 189 16.79 4.42 -4.54
N PRO A 190 15.72 3.76 -4.06
CA PRO A 190 15.78 2.93 -2.85
C PRO A 190 16.81 1.81 -2.99
N ILE A 191 16.88 1.14 -4.14
CA ILE A 191 17.85 0.07 -4.41
C ILE A 191 19.28 0.64 -4.33
N GLU A 192 19.55 1.78 -4.98
CA GLU A 192 20.85 2.46 -4.92
C GLU A 192 21.24 2.85 -3.48
N LEU A 193 20.29 3.38 -2.69
CA LEU A 193 20.51 3.81 -1.31
C LEU A 193 20.67 2.63 -0.34
N THR A 194 19.94 1.53 -0.54
CA THR A 194 20.05 0.32 0.28
C THR A 194 21.34 -0.43 0.00
N PHE A 195 21.85 -0.39 -1.23
CA PHE A 195 22.98 -1.19 -1.68
C PHE A 195 24.26 -0.39 -1.95
N GLN A 196 24.62 0.58 -1.11
CA GLN A 196 25.82 1.44 -1.25
C GLN A 196 27.20 0.70 -1.36
N ARG A 197 27.26 -0.62 -1.58
CA ARG A 197 28.41 -1.40 -2.04
C ARG A 197 27.98 -2.53 -2.99
N SER A 198 28.79 -2.76 -4.04
CA SER A 198 28.72 -3.83 -5.07
C SER A 198 27.37 -4.56 -5.19
N THR A 199 26.52 -3.98 -6.02
CA THR A 199 25.10 -4.27 -6.25
C THR A 199 24.78 -5.74 -6.56
N LYS A 200 25.70 -6.50 -7.18
CA LYS A 200 25.48 -7.92 -7.51
C LYS A 200 25.40 -8.83 -6.27
N GLY A 201 26.34 -8.70 -5.33
CA GLY A 201 26.41 -9.57 -4.15
C GLY A 201 25.31 -9.30 -3.13
N ALA A 202 24.80 -8.06 -3.07
CA ALA A 202 23.76 -7.66 -2.13
C ALA A 202 22.35 -7.91 -2.67
N LEU A 203 22.11 -7.79 -3.99
CA LEU A 203 20.89 -8.31 -4.62
C LEU A 203 20.82 -9.82 -4.49
N ILE A 204 21.91 -10.55 -4.78
CA ILE A 204 21.97 -12.01 -4.58
C ILE A 204 21.82 -12.36 -3.09
N SER A 205 22.46 -11.64 -2.17
CA SER A 205 22.28 -11.84 -0.72
C SER A 205 20.87 -11.52 -0.24
N CYS A 206 20.18 -10.50 -0.75
CA CYS A 206 18.77 -10.25 -0.43
C CYS A 206 17.84 -11.31 -1.02
N LEU A 207 18.23 -11.90 -2.16
CA LEU A 207 17.54 -13.03 -2.80
C LEU A 207 17.83 -14.38 -2.08
N GLU A 208 19.01 -14.54 -1.46
CA GLU A 208 19.44 -15.72 -0.67
C GLU A 208 19.11 -15.62 0.83
N LEU A 209 18.94 -14.41 1.39
CA LEU A 209 18.51 -14.17 2.79
C LEU A 209 17.08 -14.64 3.05
N VAL A 210 16.33 -14.98 2.00
CA VAL A 210 15.03 -15.65 2.11
C VAL A 210 15.18 -17.09 2.62
N GLU A 211 16.36 -17.71 2.52
CA GLU A 211 16.61 -19.08 3.02
C GLU A 211 17.61 -19.19 4.19
N ARG A 212 18.35 -18.14 4.57
CA ARG A 212 19.29 -18.23 5.71
C ARG A 212 19.25 -17.03 6.63
N SER A 213 18.56 -17.23 7.75
CA SER A 213 18.60 -16.41 8.96
C SER A 213 20.04 -16.03 9.39
N ALA A 214 20.31 -14.74 9.55
CA ALA A 214 20.96 -14.14 10.74
C ALA A 214 21.15 -12.62 10.56
N THR A 215 20.36 -11.85 11.32
CA THR A 215 20.66 -10.50 11.84
C THR A 215 21.53 -9.58 10.97
N LYS A 216 20.94 -8.97 9.93
CA LYS A 216 21.38 -7.64 9.49
C LYS A 216 20.17 -6.72 9.49
N ASN A 217 20.25 -5.67 10.30
CA ASN A 217 19.21 -4.67 10.42
C ASN A 217 19.24 -3.81 9.14
N ILE A 218 18.45 -4.20 8.14
CA ILE A 218 18.30 -3.46 6.90
C ILE A 218 17.33 -2.30 7.19
N PRO A 219 17.74 -1.02 7.08
CA PRO A 219 16.81 0.08 7.20
C PRO A 219 15.75 -0.06 6.11
N PHE A 220 14.47 0.02 6.47
CA PHE A 220 13.34 -0.17 5.57
C PHE A 220 13.12 -1.62 5.08
N TYR A 221 13.72 -2.63 5.75
CA TYR A 221 13.45 -4.06 5.52
C TYR A 221 11.95 -4.32 5.39
N GLU A 222 11.18 -3.87 6.39
CA GLU A 222 9.72 -4.04 6.45
C GLU A 222 8.99 -3.43 5.24
N GLN A 223 9.46 -2.29 4.74
CA GLN A 223 8.89 -1.59 3.59
C GLN A 223 9.28 -2.23 2.26
N THR A 224 10.24 -3.16 2.26
CA THR A 224 10.63 -3.95 1.08
C THR A 224 10.07 -5.36 1.11
N LEU A 225 9.38 -5.76 2.19
CA LEU A 225 8.77 -7.10 2.31
C LEU A 225 7.69 -7.35 1.26
N PHE A 226 7.04 -6.32 0.71
CA PHE A 226 6.08 -6.48 -0.40
C PHE A 226 6.72 -7.08 -1.68
N LEU A 227 8.06 -7.04 -1.78
CA LEU A 227 8.80 -7.66 -2.88
C LEU A 227 9.04 -9.16 -2.66
N LEU A 228 9.00 -9.68 -1.42
CA LEU A 228 9.29 -11.09 -1.10
C LEU A 228 8.42 -12.09 -1.89
N PRO A 229 7.09 -11.92 -2.03
CA PRO A 229 6.26 -12.86 -2.79
C PRO A 229 6.50 -12.78 -4.31
N THR A 230 7.06 -11.67 -4.80
CA THR A 230 7.26 -11.41 -6.23
C THR A 230 8.53 -12.05 -6.80
N LEU A 231 9.50 -12.38 -5.94
CA LEU A 231 10.85 -12.85 -6.27
C LEU A 231 10.98 -14.39 -6.24
N LYS A 232 10.10 -15.13 -6.92
CA LYS A 232 10.27 -16.60 -7.10
C LYS A 232 11.46 -16.90 -8.03
N ALA A 233 12.68 -16.76 -7.50
CA ALA A 233 13.97 -16.85 -8.19
C ALA A 233 14.45 -18.29 -8.49
N ARG A 234 13.55 -19.26 -8.71
CA ARG A 234 13.97 -20.65 -8.97
C ARG A 234 14.62 -20.86 -10.35
N SER A 235 14.32 -20.02 -11.34
CA SER A 235 14.84 -20.18 -12.71
C SER A 235 16.17 -19.46 -12.97
N LEU A 236 16.59 -18.53 -12.10
CA LEU A 236 17.88 -17.81 -12.23
C LEU A 236 19.05 -18.62 -11.66
N HIS A 237 18.79 -19.49 -10.68
CA HIS A 237 19.80 -20.33 -10.03
C HIS A 237 20.45 -21.36 -10.97
N SER A 238 19.67 -22.00 -11.83
CA SER A 238 20.15 -23.05 -12.75
C SER A 238 21.07 -22.52 -13.85
N ASN A 239 20.85 -21.29 -14.32
CA ASN A 239 21.66 -20.67 -15.37
C ASN A 239 23.00 -20.11 -14.85
N LEU A 240 23.12 -19.86 -13.54
CA LEU A 240 24.34 -19.36 -12.91
C LEU A 240 25.29 -20.49 -12.49
N ILE A 241 24.77 -21.63 -12.00
CA ILE A 241 25.58 -22.82 -11.67
C ILE A 241 26.26 -23.41 -12.92
N ALA A 242 25.58 -23.40 -14.07
CA ALA A 242 26.14 -23.91 -15.33
C ALA A 242 27.30 -23.05 -15.86
N LYS A 243 27.35 -21.76 -15.52
CA LYS A 243 28.43 -20.85 -15.93
C LYS A 243 29.67 -20.96 -15.04
N ASP A 244 29.50 -21.24 -13.75
CA ASP A 244 30.62 -21.40 -12.81
C ASP A 244 31.42 -22.69 -13.04
N ARG A 245 30.77 -23.78 -13.50
CA ARG A 245 31.48 -25.03 -13.83
C ARG A 245 32.40 -24.89 -15.06
N ASN A 246 31.95 -24.20 -16.10
CA ASN A 246 32.74 -24.01 -17.33
C ASN A 246 33.90 -23.00 -17.20
N GLN A 247 33.92 -22.19 -16.13
CA GLN A 247 35.02 -21.26 -15.86
C GLN A 247 36.11 -21.88 -14.97
N ASN A 248 35.78 -22.87 -14.14
CA ASN A 248 36.75 -23.53 -13.26
C ASN A 248 37.56 -24.65 -13.96
N GLU A 249 37.06 -25.26 -15.04
CA GLU A 249 37.81 -26.31 -15.76
C GLU A 249 38.92 -25.76 -16.70
N ASN A 250 38.93 -24.45 -17.01
CA ASN A 250 39.94 -23.85 -17.90
C ASN A 250 41.10 -23.14 -17.18
N CYS A 251 41.15 -23.21 -15.85
CA CYS A 251 42.15 -22.50 -15.03
C CYS A 251 43.15 -23.42 -14.30
N GLU A 252 43.02 -24.75 -14.35
CA GLU A 252 43.89 -25.66 -13.58
C GLU A 252 45.00 -26.38 -14.40
N ASP A 253 45.01 -26.33 -15.73
CA ASP A 253 46.01 -27.02 -16.57
C ASP A 253 47.17 -26.11 -17.03
N GLY A 254 47.90 -25.50 -16.09
CA GLY A 254 48.94 -24.51 -16.42
C GLY A 254 50.22 -24.49 -15.59
N ASN A 255 50.46 -25.44 -14.67
CA ASN A 255 51.74 -25.48 -13.97
C ASN A 255 52.16 -26.92 -13.59
N SER A 256 52.82 -27.60 -14.53
CA SER A 256 53.57 -28.83 -14.28
C SER A 256 55.03 -28.63 -14.71
N GLN A 257 55.96 -29.03 -13.82
CA GLN A 257 57.35 -29.49 -13.99
C GLN A 257 58.23 -29.00 -12.81
N GLY A 258 58.83 -29.82 -11.94
CA GLY A 258 58.87 -31.28 -11.87
C GLY A 258 59.47 -31.81 -10.55
N ASP A 259 59.14 -33.08 -10.27
CA ASP A 259 59.62 -34.01 -9.22
C ASP A 259 61.10 -34.45 -9.43
N PRO A 260 61.75 -35.43 -8.71
CA PRO A 260 61.29 -36.44 -7.71
C PRO A 260 62.35 -36.76 -6.59
N PRO A 261 62.43 -37.96 -5.96
CA PRO A 261 61.51 -38.66 -5.04
C PRO A 261 62.14 -38.94 -3.64
N GLN A 262 61.32 -39.47 -2.70
CA GLN A 262 61.66 -39.90 -1.33
C GLN A 262 62.66 -41.08 -1.24
N PRO A 263 63.12 -41.46 -0.01
CA PRO A 263 62.42 -42.53 0.69
C PRO A 263 62.29 -42.39 2.23
N SER A 264 61.27 -43.07 2.74
CA SER A 264 60.85 -43.35 4.13
C SER A 264 61.86 -44.27 4.88
N PRO A 265 61.64 -44.73 6.14
CA PRO A 265 60.38 -45.07 6.83
C PRO A 265 59.79 -43.98 7.72
#